data_AF-A0A3A5UNE1-F1
#
_entry.id   AF-A0A3A5UNE1-F1
#
_cell.length_a   1.000
_cell.length_b   1.000
_cell.length_c   1.000
_cell.angle_alpha   90.00
_cell.angle_beta   90.00
_cell.angle_gamma   90.00
#
_symmetry.space_group_name_H-M   'P 1'
#
loop_
_entity.id
_entity.type
_entity.pdbx_description
1 polymer ?
#
loop_
_entity_poly.entity_id
_entity_poly.type
_entity_poly.pdbx_seq_one_letter_code
_entity_poly.pdbx_strand_id
1 'polypeptide(L)'
;MEDFEETAELEEVRRIRKISSLKRENRRLRHSVSFQLGLHITDAVRKPWKLLFLPLTFPLLCLRIGMTRLGKTSASTDGLKLDYEVQPRKNAIVLFPTNGVGFGHFTRMYSVAREMRRQDPKMEIIFFTTMPTLHIPYVDDFATYHLAGKYKHSDMDSSTWNMLVEEMLTLVLETHNPKFFMFDGAFPYRGMLNSIYGREEITRIWMRRGMFRKGSSIPVDSIEYFDLIVHPGDAVNVPQSDSIHSVETLHIPPITLLSKDEMLSREKSRSRLNLPIDARVTYVQLGAGQINDIDSEIRLTIDALLHYPDMHIVLGESMLGERLDFDHERVHLLRDYPNSMYFNAFDFAVQAGGYNSFHEMRNMGIPTLFYPNMNTGMDDQL
;
A
#
# COMPACT_ATOMS: atom_id res chain seq x y z
N MET A 1 -4.66 45.19 -12.92
CA MET A 1 -3.36 44.81 -13.50
C MET A 1 -2.94 43.48 -12.90
N GLU A 2 -3.00 43.33 -11.57
CA GLU A 2 -2.93 42.04 -10.85
C GLU A 2 -3.90 40.96 -11.40
N ASP A 3 -5.18 41.27 -11.59
CA ASP A 3 -6.15 40.30 -12.16
C ASP A 3 -5.79 39.80 -13.58
N PHE A 4 -5.06 40.61 -14.36
CA PHE A 4 -4.67 40.25 -15.73
C PHE A 4 -3.38 39.41 -15.75
N GLU A 5 -2.47 39.63 -14.81
CA GLU A 5 -1.28 38.79 -14.60
C GLU A 5 -1.67 37.42 -14.01
N GLU A 6 -2.58 37.38 -13.04
CA GLU A 6 -3.03 36.12 -12.41
C GLU A 6 -3.76 35.21 -13.42
N THR A 7 -4.57 35.79 -14.31
CA THR A 7 -5.23 35.04 -15.39
C THR A 7 -4.26 34.53 -16.46
N ALA A 8 -3.23 35.31 -16.80
CA ALA A 8 -2.20 34.90 -17.76
C ALA A 8 -1.32 33.76 -17.22
N GLU A 9 -0.90 33.83 -15.95
CA GLU A 9 -0.15 32.76 -15.28
C GLU A 9 -0.99 31.46 -15.19
N LEU A 10 -2.28 31.57 -14.85
CA LEU A 10 -3.19 30.43 -14.81
C LEU A 10 -3.38 29.77 -16.19
N GLU A 11 -3.46 30.56 -17.27
CA GLU A 11 -3.55 30.04 -18.63
C GLU A 11 -2.26 29.35 -19.08
N GLU A 12 -1.11 29.91 -18.72
CA GLU A 12 0.20 29.31 -19.01
C GLU A 12 0.36 27.97 -18.29
N VAL A 13 0.02 27.90 -16.99
CA VAL A 13 0.01 26.66 -16.22
C VAL A 13 -0.94 25.62 -16.83
N ARG A 14 -2.14 26.03 -17.28
CA ARG A 14 -3.08 25.13 -17.98
C ARG A 14 -2.49 24.61 -19.30
N ARG A 15 -1.83 25.46 -20.06
CA ARG A 15 -1.19 25.09 -21.34
C ARG A 15 -0.05 24.10 -21.12
N ILE A 16 0.80 24.34 -20.14
CA ILE A 16 1.90 23.43 -19.75
C ILE A 16 1.34 22.07 -19.33
N ARG A 17 0.30 22.04 -18.49
CA ARG A 17 -0.38 20.80 -18.08
C ARG A 17 -0.98 20.04 -19.25
N LYS A 18 -1.65 20.74 -20.18
CA LYS A 18 -2.21 20.14 -21.41
C LYS A 18 -1.13 19.53 -22.28
N ILE A 19 -0.01 20.24 -22.50
CA ILE A 19 1.12 19.74 -23.27
C ILE A 19 1.74 18.52 -22.59
N SER A 20 1.91 18.53 -21.28
CA SER A 20 2.41 17.39 -20.51
C SER A 20 1.50 16.17 -20.66
N SER A 21 0.18 16.34 -20.51
CA SER A 21 -0.82 15.28 -20.75
C SER A 21 -0.76 14.70 -22.16
N LEU A 22 -0.68 15.55 -23.19
CA LEU A 22 -0.55 15.10 -24.58
C LEU A 22 0.78 14.39 -24.86
N LYS A 23 1.89 14.85 -24.27
CA LYS A 23 3.18 14.16 -24.34
C LYS A 23 3.10 12.77 -23.71
N ARG A 24 2.41 12.62 -22.58
CA ARG A 24 2.17 11.31 -21.92
C ARG A 24 1.32 10.39 -22.80
N GLU A 25 0.24 10.89 -23.40
CA GLU A 25 -0.61 10.11 -24.30
C GLU A 25 0.16 9.65 -25.54
N ASN A 26 0.89 10.56 -26.20
CA ASN A 26 1.71 10.22 -27.36
C ASN A 26 2.77 9.16 -27.02
N ARG A 27 3.39 9.30 -25.86
CA ARG A 27 4.36 8.34 -25.33
C ARG A 27 3.71 6.97 -25.10
N ARG A 28 2.53 6.91 -24.48
CA ARG A 28 1.81 5.64 -24.27
C ARG A 28 1.47 4.95 -25.59
N LEU A 29 1.04 5.71 -26.59
CA LEU A 29 0.83 5.17 -27.94
C LEU A 29 2.12 4.58 -28.50
N ARG A 30 3.25 5.28 -28.35
CA ARG A 30 4.57 4.80 -28.80
C ARG A 30 5.06 3.53 -28.12
N HIS A 31 4.72 3.32 -26.85
CA HIS A 31 5.06 2.10 -26.10
C HIS A 31 4.01 0.98 -26.23
N SER A 32 2.91 1.20 -26.94
CA SER A 32 1.92 0.15 -27.18
C SER A 32 2.48 -0.94 -28.10
N VAL A 33 2.07 -2.20 -27.85
CA VAL A 33 2.52 -3.35 -28.65
C VAL A 33 2.19 -3.16 -30.12
N SER A 34 0.96 -2.72 -30.40
CA SER A 34 0.48 -2.49 -31.76
C SER A 34 1.32 -1.43 -32.48
N PHE A 35 1.68 -0.34 -31.80
CA PHE A 35 2.52 0.69 -32.39
C PHE A 35 3.96 0.21 -32.60
N GLN A 36 4.56 -0.49 -31.64
CA GLN A 36 5.93 -1.00 -31.77
C GLN A 36 6.05 -2.03 -32.91
N LEU A 37 5.10 -2.98 -32.98
CA LEU A 37 5.04 -3.96 -34.06
C LEU A 37 4.73 -3.29 -35.41
N GLY A 38 3.77 -2.38 -35.44
CA GLY A 38 3.40 -1.62 -36.65
C GLY A 38 4.54 -0.75 -37.17
N LEU A 39 5.27 -0.09 -36.27
CA LEU A 39 6.46 0.69 -36.60
C LEU A 39 7.55 -0.20 -37.19
N HIS A 40 7.81 -1.38 -36.60
CA HIS A 40 8.81 -2.33 -37.09
C HIS A 40 8.50 -2.82 -38.52
N ILE A 41 7.23 -3.15 -38.79
CA ILE A 41 6.77 -3.54 -40.13
C ILE A 41 6.92 -2.37 -41.12
N THR A 42 6.44 -1.18 -40.72
CA THR A 42 6.47 0.01 -41.58
C THR A 42 7.91 0.43 -41.91
N ASP A 43 8.82 0.31 -40.95
CA ASP A 43 10.25 0.56 -41.13
C ASP A 43 10.90 -0.43 -42.12
N ALA A 44 10.48 -1.69 -42.07
CA ALA A 44 10.95 -2.71 -42.99
C ALA A 44 10.46 -2.47 -44.42
N VAL A 45 9.25 -1.94 -44.60
CA VAL A 45 8.73 -1.51 -45.90
C VAL A 45 9.46 -0.27 -46.41
N ARG A 46 9.77 0.71 -45.54
CA ARG A 46 10.50 1.93 -45.91
C ARG A 46 11.96 1.69 -46.27
N LYS A 47 12.60 0.66 -45.71
CA LYS A 47 14.02 0.34 -45.90
C LYS A 47 14.16 -1.09 -46.46
N PRO A 48 14.30 -1.27 -47.79
CA PRO A 48 14.22 -2.58 -48.43
C PRO A 48 15.16 -3.66 -47.86
N TRP A 49 16.34 -3.27 -47.36
CA TRP A 49 17.27 -4.20 -46.72
C TRP A 49 16.75 -4.76 -45.38
N LYS A 50 15.95 -4.00 -44.63
CA LYS A 50 15.32 -4.46 -43.38
C LYS A 50 14.25 -5.51 -43.65
N LEU A 51 13.62 -5.48 -44.84
CA LEU A 51 12.61 -6.47 -45.24
C LEU A 51 13.18 -7.89 -45.31
N LEU A 52 14.44 -8.03 -45.76
CA LEU A 52 15.15 -9.32 -45.81
C LEU A 52 15.33 -9.94 -44.42
N PHE A 53 15.53 -9.12 -43.39
CA PHE A 53 15.68 -9.55 -42.01
C PHE A 53 14.37 -9.56 -41.22
N LEU A 54 13.25 -9.13 -41.81
CA LEU A 54 11.95 -9.06 -41.14
C LEU A 54 11.47 -10.43 -40.61
N PRO A 55 11.63 -11.56 -41.35
CA PRO A 55 11.24 -12.89 -40.86
C PRO A 55 11.97 -13.31 -39.57
N LEU A 56 13.16 -12.76 -39.30
CA LEU A 56 13.91 -13.03 -38.07
C LEU A 56 13.64 -11.98 -36.99
N THR A 57 13.66 -10.71 -37.37
CA THR A 57 13.57 -9.58 -36.43
C THR A 57 12.17 -9.40 -35.84
N PHE A 58 11.11 -9.72 -36.59
CA PHE A 58 9.73 -9.59 -36.12
C PHE A 58 9.39 -10.62 -35.02
N PRO A 59 9.65 -11.93 -35.19
CA PRO A 59 9.46 -12.89 -34.09
C PRO A 59 10.31 -12.56 -32.85
N LEU A 60 11.55 -12.09 -33.04
CA LEU A 60 12.43 -11.68 -31.95
C LEU A 60 11.84 -10.50 -31.17
N LEU A 61 11.27 -9.51 -31.87
CA LEU A 61 10.58 -8.38 -31.25
C LEU A 61 9.33 -8.83 -30.48
N CYS A 62 8.51 -9.71 -31.05
CA CYS A 62 7.35 -10.29 -30.38
C CYS A 62 7.76 -11.02 -29.09
N LEU A 63 8.82 -11.84 -29.15
CA LEU A 63 9.36 -12.56 -28.00
C LEU A 63 9.84 -11.58 -26.92
N ARG A 64 10.60 -10.54 -27.32
CA ARG A 64 11.09 -9.50 -26.39
C ARG A 64 9.94 -8.77 -25.70
N ILE A 65 8.93 -8.33 -26.45
CA ILE A 65 7.74 -7.67 -25.89
C ILE A 65 7.00 -8.62 -24.92
N GLY A 66 6.87 -9.90 -25.28
CA GLY A 66 6.31 -10.93 -24.42
C GLY A 66 7.08 -11.09 -23.11
N MET A 67 8.42 -11.18 -23.18
CA MET A 67 9.28 -11.28 -22.01
C MET A 67 9.23 -10.05 -21.11
N THR A 68 9.15 -8.84 -21.68
CA THR A 68 8.98 -7.59 -20.92
C THR A 68 7.61 -7.55 -20.22
N ARG A 69 6.54 -8.04 -20.86
CA ARG A 69 5.22 -8.14 -20.22
C ARG A 69 5.16 -9.19 -19.12
N LEU A 70 5.93 -10.27 -19.26
CA LEU A 70 6.12 -11.28 -18.21
C LEU A 70 7.10 -10.82 -17.12
N GLY A 71 7.68 -9.62 -17.22
CA GLY A 71 8.60 -9.07 -16.23
C GLY A 71 9.99 -9.73 -16.20
N LYS A 72 10.36 -10.46 -17.26
CA LYS A 72 11.65 -11.15 -17.39
C LYS A 72 12.76 -10.27 -17.98
N THR A 73 12.41 -9.18 -18.66
CA THR A 73 13.36 -8.29 -19.34
C THR A 73 12.93 -6.83 -19.22
N SER A 74 13.90 -5.92 -19.08
CA SER A 74 13.65 -4.49 -18.94
C SER A 74 12.88 -3.89 -20.11
N ALA A 75 11.90 -3.04 -19.78
CA ALA A 75 11.23 -2.20 -20.76
C ALA A 75 12.19 -1.09 -21.20
N SER A 76 12.24 -0.80 -22.51
CA SER A 76 12.99 0.35 -23.00
C SER A 76 12.36 1.65 -22.49
N THR A 77 13.21 2.51 -21.94
CA THR A 77 12.84 3.76 -21.28
C THR A 77 13.15 5.01 -22.10
N ASP A 78 13.62 4.86 -23.35
CA ASP A 78 13.90 5.98 -24.24
C ASP A 78 12.62 6.76 -24.55
N GLY A 79 12.52 7.99 -24.03
CA GLY A 79 11.38 8.90 -24.21
C GLY A 79 10.67 9.35 -22.94
N LEU A 80 11.22 9.01 -21.77
CA LEU A 80 10.60 9.27 -20.46
C LEU A 80 11.11 10.51 -19.70
N LYS A 81 12.20 11.13 -20.15
CA LYS A 81 12.73 12.32 -19.47
C LYS A 81 11.75 13.47 -19.64
N LEU A 82 11.13 13.88 -18.55
CA LEU A 82 10.32 15.09 -18.52
C LEU A 82 11.27 16.28 -18.39
N ASP A 83 11.40 17.06 -19.46
CA ASP A 83 12.04 18.38 -19.40
C ASP A 83 11.15 19.32 -18.58
N TYR A 84 11.24 19.23 -17.25
CA TYR A 84 10.66 20.22 -16.34
C TYR A 84 11.75 21.21 -15.93
N GLU A 85 11.43 22.50 -15.91
CA GLU A 85 12.23 23.47 -15.17
C GLU A 85 12.27 23.05 -13.69
N VAL A 86 13.47 22.96 -13.12
CA VAL A 86 13.68 22.48 -11.75
C VAL A 86 13.24 23.58 -10.78
N GLN A 87 11.95 23.60 -10.45
CA GLN A 87 11.43 24.38 -9.33
C GLN A 87 11.85 23.71 -8.01
N PRO A 88 12.24 24.48 -6.97
CA PRO A 88 12.59 23.91 -5.68
C PRO A 88 11.42 23.12 -5.12
N ARG A 89 11.70 21.88 -4.69
CA ARG A 89 10.69 20.94 -4.18
C ARG A 89 10.11 21.45 -2.87
N LYS A 90 8.79 21.32 -2.71
CA LYS A 90 8.10 21.70 -1.46
C LYS A 90 8.45 20.71 -0.36
N ASN A 91 8.38 21.17 0.88
CA ASN A 91 8.57 20.31 2.06
C ASN A 91 7.37 19.39 2.26
N ALA A 92 7.22 18.42 1.36
CA ALA A 92 6.05 17.56 1.27
C ALA A 92 6.44 16.12 0.95
N ILE A 93 5.60 15.19 1.38
CA ILE A 93 5.70 13.76 1.08
C ILE A 93 4.36 13.24 0.56
N VAL A 94 4.41 12.46 -0.52
CA VAL A 94 3.28 11.66 -1.00
C VAL A 94 3.45 10.21 -0.54
N LEU A 95 2.48 9.73 0.22
CA LEU A 95 2.41 8.40 0.79
C LEU A 95 1.38 7.56 0.03
N PHE A 96 1.77 6.43 -0.54
CA PHE A 96 0.89 5.54 -1.29
C PHE A 96 0.79 4.14 -0.67
N PRO A 97 -0.14 3.92 0.29
CA PRO A 97 -0.37 2.61 0.86
C PRO A 97 -1.32 1.83 -0.04
N THR A 98 -0.93 0.62 -0.40
CA THR A 98 -1.81 -0.30 -1.14
C THR A 98 -2.92 -0.84 -0.24
N ASN A 99 -4.06 -1.15 -0.84
CA ASN A 99 -5.06 -1.97 -0.17
C ASN A 99 -4.76 -3.44 -0.42
N GLY A 100 -4.38 -4.15 0.64
CA GLY A 100 -4.50 -5.60 0.69
C GLY A 100 -5.90 -6.02 1.14
N VAL A 101 -5.97 -7.18 1.80
CA VAL A 101 -7.18 -7.70 2.48
C VAL A 101 -7.54 -6.94 3.77
N GLY A 102 -6.72 -5.98 4.21
CA GLY A 102 -6.95 -5.24 5.46
C GLY A 102 -6.14 -3.95 5.56
N PHE A 103 -6.06 -3.40 6.77
CA PHE A 103 -5.43 -2.10 7.07
C PHE A 103 -3.90 -2.12 7.10
N GLY A 104 -3.26 -3.28 6.87
CA GLY A 104 -1.86 -3.47 7.25
C GLY A 104 -0.86 -2.44 6.70
N HIS A 105 -0.88 -2.25 5.37
CA HIS A 105 -0.04 -1.27 4.67
C HIS A 105 -0.41 0.17 5.06
N PHE A 106 -1.70 0.46 5.17
CA PHE A 106 -2.18 1.78 5.58
C PHE A 106 -1.73 2.12 7.00
N THR A 107 -1.90 1.23 7.97
CA THR A 107 -1.55 1.44 9.38
C THR A 107 -0.07 1.74 9.57
N ARG A 108 0.83 1.02 8.87
CA ARG A 108 2.27 1.30 8.94
C ARG A 108 2.60 2.67 8.36
N MET A 109 2.07 2.98 7.19
CA MET A 109 2.34 4.28 6.58
C MET A 109 1.71 5.44 7.36
N TYR A 110 0.56 5.21 7.99
CA TYR A 110 -0.06 6.15 8.90
C TYR A 110 0.78 6.38 10.17
N SER A 111 1.40 5.33 10.70
CA SER A 111 2.40 5.47 11.78
C SER A 111 3.58 6.35 11.35
N VAL A 112 4.15 6.09 10.15
CA VAL A 112 5.21 6.93 9.58
C VAL A 112 4.76 8.37 9.41
N ALA A 113 3.55 8.61 8.90
CA ALA A 113 3.00 9.95 8.72
C ALA A 113 2.90 10.72 10.05
N ARG A 114 2.35 10.10 11.09
CA ARG A 114 2.22 10.71 12.43
C ARG A 114 3.59 11.05 13.00
N GLU A 115 4.54 10.15 12.88
CA GLU A 115 5.90 10.37 13.37
C GLU A 115 6.65 11.46 12.58
N MET A 116 6.49 11.50 11.24
CA MET A 116 7.01 12.58 10.40
C MET A 116 6.43 13.93 10.80
N ARG A 117 5.11 14.03 11.02
CA ARG A 117 4.46 15.27 11.48
C ARG A 117 4.95 15.70 12.86
N ARG A 118 5.20 14.74 13.75
CA ARG A 118 5.74 15.01 15.08
C ARG A 118 7.14 15.62 15.01
N GLN A 119 7.98 15.15 14.09
CA GLN A 119 9.35 15.64 13.90
C GLN A 119 9.41 16.95 13.10
N ASP A 120 8.56 17.09 12.09
CA ASP A 120 8.41 18.29 11.27
C ASP A 120 6.94 18.69 11.13
N PRO A 121 6.43 19.56 12.04
CA PRO A 121 5.05 20.00 12.02
C PRO A 121 4.63 20.73 10.75
N LYS A 122 5.59 21.27 9.98
CA LYS A 122 5.34 22.04 8.75
C LYS A 122 5.40 21.18 7.50
N MET A 123 5.82 19.92 7.59
CA MET A 123 5.82 19.03 6.45
C MET A 123 4.38 18.76 5.98
N GLU A 124 4.13 18.97 4.69
CA GLU A 124 2.88 18.61 4.06
C GLU A 124 2.85 17.09 3.81
N ILE A 125 1.83 16.41 4.35
CA ILE A 125 1.69 14.96 4.23
C ILE A 125 0.45 14.67 3.40
N ILE A 126 0.65 13.98 2.27
CA ILE A 126 -0.39 13.67 1.32
C ILE A 126 -0.54 12.15 1.18
N PHE A 127 -1.72 11.61 1.49
CA PHE A 127 -2.07 10.24 1.17
C PHE A 127 -2.64 10.15 -0.25
N PHE A 128 -2.04 9.31 -1.08
CA PHE A 128 -2.67 8.81 -2.31
C PHE A 128 -3.00 7.35 -2.08
N THR A 129 -4.26 7.02 -1.78
CA THR A 129 -4.61 5.68 -1.27
C THR A 129 -5.75 5.07 -2.04
N THR A 130 -5.76 3.74 -2.08
CA THR A 130 -6.92 2.98 -2.55
C THR A 130 -7.95 2.73 -1.46
N MET A 131 -7.63 3.09 -0.21
CA MET A 131 -8.33 2.72 1.01
C MET A 131 -9.63 3.53 1.21
N PRO A 132 -10.78 2.88 1.49
CA PRO A 132 -12.06 3.60 1.50
C PRO A 132 -12.36 4.37 2.79
N THR A 133 -11.70 4.09 3.92
CA THR A 133 -11.94 4.78 5.21
C THR A 133 -11.09 6.05 5.34
N LEU A 134 -11.43 7.06 4.55
CA LEU A 134 -10.72 8.35 4.45
C LEU A 134 -10.82 9.23 5.70
N HIS A 135 -11.78 8.95 6.59
CA HIS A 135 -11.93 9.72 7.84
C HIS A 135 -10.70 9.58 8.75
N ILE A 136 -9.95 8.48 8.67
CA ILE A 136 -8.77 8.23 9.51
C ILE A 136 -7.65 9.25 9.24
N PRO A 137 -7.10 9.38 8.02
CA PRO A 137 -6.08 10.38 7.77
C PRO A 137 -6.59 11.82 7.97
N TYR A 138 -7.90 12.08 7.82
CA TYR A 138 -8.46 13.40 8.09
C TYR A 138 -8.53 13.78 9.57
N VAL A 139 -8.51 12.83 10.50
CA VAL A 139 -8.40 13.15 11.95
C VAL A 139 -7.11 13.90 12.26
N ASP A 140 -6.02 13.59 11.56
CA ASP A 140 -4.71 14.25 11.71
C ASP A 140 -4.44 15.30 10.62
N ASP A 141 -5.48 15.76 9.92
CA ASP A 141 -5.39 16.80 8.87
C ASP A 141 -4.41 16.45 7.74
N PHE A 142 -4.39 15.17 7.33
CA PHE A 142 -3.62 14.75 6.17
C PHE A 142 -4.45 14.85 4.88
N ALA A 143 -3.93 15.60 3.90
CA ALA A 143 -4.53 15.70 2.58
C ALA A 143 -4.62 14.29 1.96
N THR A 144 -5.81 13.90 1.48
CA THR A 144 -6.04 12.52 1.05
C THR A 144 -6.75 12.46 -0.29
N TYR A 145 -6.17 11.73 -1.23
CA TYR A 145 -6.68 11.42 -2.56
C TYR A 145 -7.02 9.94 -2.62
N HIS A 146 -8.29 9.64 -2.91
CA HIS A 146 -8.78 8.26 -3.01
C HIS A 146 -8.90 7.80 -4.45
N LEU A 147 -8.37 6.63 -4.75
CA LEU A 147 -8.60 5.90 -6.00
C LEU A 147 -9.27 4.56 -5.70
N ALA A 148 -10.46 4.32 -6.24
CA ALA A 148 -11.11 3.01 -6.07
C ALA A 148 -10.19 1.88 -6.60
N GLY A 149 -10.02 0.83 -5.81
CA GLY A 149 -9.27 -0.36 -6.24
C GLY A 149 -9.94 -1.03 -7.44
N LYS A 150 -9.14 -1.65 -8.33
CA LYS A 150 -9.62 -2.28 -9.58
C LYS A 150 -10.87 -3.14 -9.39
N TYR A 151 -10.89 -3.96 -8.33
CA TYR A 151 -11.96 -4.92 -8.03
C TYR A 151 -13.32 -4.27 -7.70
N LYS A 152 -13.38 -2.94 -7.50
CA LYS A 152 -14.64 -2.19 -7.33
C LYS A 152 -15.30 -1.86 -8.66
N HIS A 153 -14.64 -2.12 -9.79
CA HIS A 153 -15.18 -1.92 -11.13
C HIS A 153 -15.53 -3.28 -11.76
N SER A 154 -16.65 -3.35 -12.50
CA SER A 154 -17.13 -4.59 -13.12
C SER A 154 -16.17 -5.13 -14.18
N ASP A 155 -15.85 -4.30 -15.18
CA ASP A 155 -15.18 -4.73 -16.42
C ASP A 155 -13.85 -4.00 -16.66
N MET A 156 -13.27 -3.41 -15.61
CA MET A 156 -12.01 -2.67 -15.75
C MET A 156 -10.83 -3.63 -15.81
N ASP A 157 -10.10 -3.61 -16.92
CA ASP A 157 -8.86 -4.37 -17.04
C ASP A 157 -7.71 -3.74 -16.22
N SER A 158 -6.65 -4.51 -16.00
CA SER A 158 -5.50 -4.03 -15.22
C SER A 158 -4.80 -2.83 -15.89
N SER A 159 -4.83 -2.75 -17.23
CA SER A 159 -4.16 -1.69 -17.98
C SER A 159 -4.85 -0.34 -17.78
N THR A 160 -6.18 -0.34 -17.84
CA THR A 160 -7.05 0.83 -17.65
C THR A 160 -6.97 1.32 -16.21
N TRP A 161 -7.00 0.41 -15.24
CA TRP A 161 -6.82 0.81 -13.84
C TRP A 161 -5.43 1.40 -13.59
N ASN A 162 -4.37 0.81 -14.15
CA ASN A 162 -3.02 1.40 -14.05
C ASN A 162 -2.93 2.77 -14.74
N MET A 163 -3.69 3.02 -15.80
CA MET A 163 -3.78 4.35 -16.42
C MET A 163 -4.37 5.39 -15.46
N LEU A 164 -5.41 5.03 -14.71
CA LEU A 164 -5.98 5.90 -13.68
C LEU A 164 -4.97 6.19 -12.58
N VAL A 165 -4.25 5.17 -12.11
CA VAL A 165 -3.16 5.35 -11.14
C VAL A 165 -2.12 6.34 -11.67
N GLU A 166 -1.65 6.15 -12.91
CA GLU A 166 -0.63 6.99 -13.52
C GLU A 166 -1.07 8.46 -13.62
N GLU A 167 -2.25 8.71 -14.19
CA GLU A 167 -2.73 10.09 -14.38
C GLU A 167 -3.05 10.79 -13.05
N MET A 168 -3.72 10.10 -12.12
CA MET A 168 -4.05 10.71 -10.83
C MET A 168 -2.81 10.95 -9.98
N LEU A 169 -1.90 9.98 -9.86
CA LEU A 169 -0.69 10.16 -9.07
C LEU A 169 0.23 11.21 -9.70
N THR A 170 0.32 11.27 -11.03
CA THR A 170 1.06 12.33 -11.74
C THR A 170 0.51 13.70 -11.39
N LEU A 171 -0.82 13.87 -11.42
CA LEU A 171 -1.46 15.13 -11.04
C LEU A 171 -1.16 15.52 -9.59
N VAL A 172 -1.20 14.56 -8.66
CA VAL A 172 -0.86 14.79 -7.25
C VAL A 172 0.61 15.21 -7.11
N LEU A 173 1.55 14.48 -7.72
CA LEU A 173 2.97 14.81 -7.68
C LEU A 173 3.28 16.18 -8.28
N GLU A 174 2.61 16.57 -9.38
CA GLU A 174 2.79 17.88 -10.02
C GLU A 174 2.15 19.02 -9.23
N THR A 175 1.05 18.77 -8.54
CA THR A 175 0.35 19.78 -7.74
C THR A 175 1.10 20.08 -6.44
N HIS A 176 1.54 19.02 -5.75
CA HIS A 176 2.21 19.12 -4.44
C HIS A 176 3.71 19.32 -4.55
N ASN A 177 4.32 19.01 -5.70
CA ASN A 177 5.76 19.14 -5.95
C ASN A 177 6.63 18.59 -4.80
N PRO A 178 6.41 17.34 -4.34
CA PRO A 178 6.97 16.85 -3.08
C PRO A 178 8.47 16.54 -3.20
N LYS A 179 9.17 16.58 -2.06
CA LYS A 179 10.55 16.07 -1.91
C LYS A 179 10.60 14.54 -1.89
N PHE A 180 9.58 13.92 -1.30
CA PHE A 180 9.57 12.49 -1.03
C PHE A 180 8.33 11.82 -1.62
N PHE A 181 8.51 10.60 -2.10
CA PHE A 181 7.42 9.68 -2.44
C PHE A 181 7.70 8.36 -1.74
N MET A 182 6.73 7.83 -0.98
CA MET A 182 6.85 6.54 -0.31
C MET A 182 5.70 5.62 -0.71
N PHE A 183 6.03 4.41 -1.11
CA PHE A 183 5.07 3.35 -1.44
C PHE A 183 5.15 2.22 -0.41
N ASP A 184 4.00 1.79 0.13
CA ASP A 184 3.90 0.56 0.94
C ASP A 184 2.99 -0.46 0.25
N GLY A 185 3.60 -1.52 -0.25
CA GLY A 185 2.90 -2.57 -0.96
C GLY A 185 3.80 -3.73 -1.34
N ALA A 186 3.17 -4.89 -1.55
CA ALA A 186 3.87 -6.10 -1.98
C ALA A 186 4.48 -5.96 -3.38
N PHE A 187 3.74 -5.33 -4.30
CA PHE A 187 4.16 -5.13 -5.69
C PHE A 187 3.81 -3.72 -6.15
N PRO A 188 4.79 -2.95 -6.67
CA PRO A 188 4.56 -1.66 -7.31
C PRO A 188 3.58 -1.77 -8.48
N TYR A 189 2.60 -0.88 -8.53
CA TYR A 189 1.72 -0.78 -9.70
C TYR A 189 2.48 -0.18 -10.88
N ARG A 190 2.23 -0.66 -12.10
CA ARG A 190 2.88 -0.13 -13.30
C ARG A 190 2.59 1.36 -13.50
N GLY A 191 1.35 1.78 -13.29
CA GLY A 191 0.97 3.18 -13.39
C GLY A 191 1.69 4.07 -12.37
N MET A 192 1.92 3.55 -11.17
CA MET A 192 2.71 4.22 -10.15
C MET A 192 4.18 4.35 -10.58
N LEU A 193 4.81 3.26 -11.00
CA LEU A 193 6.18 3.27 -11.51
C LEU A 193 6.35 4.28 -12.66
N ASN A 194 5.39 4.33 -13.58
CA ASN A 194 5.38 5.31 -14.66
C ASN A 194 5.29 6.76 -14.16
N SER A 195 4.50 7.02 -13.11
CA SER A 195 4.30 8.37 -12.57
C SER A 195 5.53 8.94 -11.86
N ILE A 196 6.37 8.07 -11.28
CA ILE A 196 7.63 8.46 -10.59
C ILE A 196 8.88 8.32 -11.46
N TYR A 197 8.76 7.71 -12.65
CA TYR A 197 9.90 7.55 -13.53
C TYR A 197 10.41 8.91 -14.02
N GLY A 198 11.74 9.07 -14.07
CA GLY A 198 12.38 10.26 -14.62
C GLY A 198 12.22 11.50 -13.74
N ARG A 199 11.69 11.31 -12.53
CA ARG A 199 11.61 12.32 -11.47
C ARG A 199 12.72 12.08 -10.45
N GLU A 200 13.97 12.13 -10.91
CA GLU A 200 15.18 11.89 -10.10
C GLU A 200 15.33 12.89 -8.94
N GLU A 201 14.62 14.02 -9.04
CA GLU A 201 14.55 15.06 -8.03
C GLU A 201 13.61 14.74 -6.85
N ILE A 202 12.82 13.66 -6.95
CA ILE A 202 12.01 13.14 -5.85
C ILE A 202 12.73 11.93 -5.27
N THR A 203 12.96 11.91 -3.96
CA THR A 203 13.46 10.71 -3.28
C THR A 203 12.33 9.68 -3.19
N ARG A 204 12.50 8.54 -3.87
CA ARG A 204 11.51 7.47 -4.02
C ARG A 204 11.84 6.32 -3.08
N ILE A 205 10.93 6.04 -2.15
CA ILE A 205 11.13 5.06 -1.08
C ILE A 205 10.11 3.93 -1.24
N TRP A 206 10.57 2.68 -1.15
CA TRP A 206 9.69 1.52 -1.12
C TRP A 206 9.76 0.83 0.24
N MET A 207 8.66 0.87 0.99
CA MET A 207 8.47 0.03 2.16
C MET A 207 7.96 -1.35 1.73
N ARG A 208 8.77 -2.38 2.00
CA ARG A 208 8.52 -3.76 1.58
C ARG A 208 8.78 -4.72 2.73
N ARG A 209 7.91 -5.73 2.90
CA ARG A 209 8.13 -6.81 3.90
C ARG A 209 9.09 -7.87 3.37
N GLY A 210 9.85 -8.50 4.26
CA GLY A 210 10.83 -9.54 3.93
C GLY A 210 10.21 -10.91 3.61
N MET A 211 9.15 -11.31 4.32
CA MET A 211 8.54 -12.64 4.15
C MET A 211 7.52 -12.64 3.00
N PHE A 212 7.90 -13.28 1.88
CA PHE A 212 6.98 -13.70 0.83
C PHE A 212 6.92 -15.22 0.80
N ARG A 213 5.75 -15.81 0.51
CA ARG A 213 5.66 -17.23 0.17
C ARG A 213 6.63 -17.56 -0.97
N LYS A 214 7.33 -18.69 -0.88
CA LYS A 214 8.26 -19.18 -1.93
C LYS A 214 7.55 -19.18 -3.30
N GLY A 215 8.12 -18.46 -4.28
CA GLY A 215 7.67 -18.48 -5.68
C GLY A 215 7.12 -17.16 -6.24
N SER A 216 6.97 -16.10 -5.44
CA SER A 216 6.62 -14.78 -5.97
C SER A 216 7.85 -14.02 -6.45
N SER A 217 8.04 -13.88 -7.76
CA SER A 217 9.08 -13.04 -8.35
C SER A 217 8.60 -11.62 -8.57
N ILE A 218 9.33 -10.65 -8.01
CA ILE A 218 9.16 -9.24 -8.35
C ILE A 218 9.81 -9.05 -9.73
N PRO A 219 9.16 -8.33 -10.67
CA PRO A 219 9.82 -7.99 -11.94
C PRO A 219 11.11 -7.23 -11.64
N VAL A 220 12.24 -7.73 -12.15
CA VAL A 220 13.60 -7.29 -11.80
C VAL A 220 13.75 -5.76 -11.88
N ASP A 221 13.12 -5.14 -12.87
CA ASP A 221 13.24 -3.70 -13.10
C ASP A 221 12.49 -2.83 -12.09
N SER A 222 11.55 -3.37 -11.31
CA SER A 222 10.69 -2.55 -10.44
C SER A 222 11.47 -1.91 -9.29
N ILE A 223 12.55 -2.56 -8.87
CA ILE A 223 13.38 -2.13 -7.75
C ILE A 223 14.18 -0.87 -8.11
N GLU A 224 14.72 -0.80 -9.33
CA GLU A 224 15.58 0.30 -9.80
C GLU A 224 14.86 1.65 -9.94
N TYR A 225 13.53 1.69 -9.77
CA TYR A 225 12.75 2.93 -9.75
C TYR A 225 12.82 3.64 -8.39
N PHE A 226 13.34 2.97 -7.36
CA PHE A 226 13.43 3.50 -6.01
C PHE A 226 14.88 3.79 -5.64
N ASP A 227 15.04 4.81 -4.81
CA ASP A 227 16.34 5.24 -4.29
C ASP A 227 16.65 4.54 -2.95
N LEU A 228 15.61 4.15 -2.20
CA LEU A 228 15.72 3.46 -0.92
C LEU A 228 14.63 2.38 -0.76
N ILE A 229 15.03 1.20 -0.30
CA ILE A 229 14.13 0.16 0.17
C ILE A 229 14.16 0.11 1.70
N VAL A 230 12.98 0.16 2.32
CA VAL A 230 12.82 0.02 3.77
C VAL A 230 12.17 -1.33 4.08
N HIS A 231 12.85 -2.12 4.89
CA HIS A 231 12.42 -3.43 5.38
C HIS A 231 12.09 -3.37 6.87
N PRO A 232 10.79 -3.25 7.22
CA PRO A 232 10.33 -3.54 8.58
C PRO A 232 10.69 -4.99 8.96
N GLY A 233 11.35 -5.15 10.10
CA GLY A 233 11.80 -6.44 10.61
C GLY A 233 10.65 -7.36 11.01
N ASP A 234 10.95 -8.64 11.19
CA ASP A 234 10.00 -9.68 11.60
C ASP A 234 10.48 -10.36 12.90
N ALA A 235 9.68 -11.25 13.50
CA ALA A 235 10.12 -12.02 14.68
C ALA A 235 11.19 -13.07 14.36
N VAL A 236 11.20 -13.58 13.14
CA VAL A 236 12.19 -14.55 12.71
C VAL A 236 13.29 -13.82 11.94
N ASN A 237 14.53 -13.97 12.39
CA ASN A 237 15.70 -13.54 11.63
C ASN A 237 15.84 -14.45 10.40
N VAL A 238 15.21 -14.07 9.29
CA VAL A 238 15.47 -14.73 8.01
C VAL A 238 16.88 -14.30 7.59
N PRO A 239 17.78 -15.24 7.23
CA PRO A 239 19.09 -14.87 6.72
C PRO A 239 18.91 -13.91 5.55
N GLN A 240 19.67 -12.82 5.57
CA GLN A 240 19.70 -11.84 4.49
C GLN A 240 19.88 -12.60 3.18
N SER A 241 18.87 -12.62 2.32
CA SER A 241 19.14 -12.93 0.92
C SER A 241 20.00 -11.79 0.45
N ASP A 242 21.28 -12.05 0.12
CA ASP A 242 22.15 -11.07 -0.53
C ASP A 242 21.33 -10.37 -1.61
N SER A 243 21.04 -9.09 -1.39
CA SER A 243 20.15 -8.34 -2.27
C SER A 243 20.80 -8.34 -3.65
N ILE A 244 20.15 -8.99 -4.62
CA ILE A 244 20.60 -9.12 -6.01
C ILE A 244 20.53 -7.76 -6.75
N HIS A 245 20.26 -6.65 -6.03
CA HIS A 245 20.07 -5.31 -6.57
C HIS A 245 21.01 -4.28 -5.92
N SER A 246 21.25 -3.18 -6.64
CA SER A 246 22.14 -2.08 -6.24
C SER A 246 21.49 -1.00 -5.37
N VAL A 247 20.18 -1.05 -5.17
CA VAL A 247 19.43 -0.02 -4.40
C VAL A 247 19.72 -0.12 -2.90
N GLU A 248 19.92 1.03 -2.26
CA GLU A 248 20.15 1.13 -0.82
C GLU A 248 18.99 0.48 -0.04
N THR A 249 19.32 -0.28 1.00
CA THR A 249 18.34 -1.04 1.77
C THR A 249 18.54 -0.82 3.26
N LEU A 250 17.50 -0.32 3.91
CA LEU A 250 17.45 -0.07 5.35
C LEU A 250 16.56 -1.11 6.03
N HIS A 251 17.10 -1.80 7.03
CA HIS A 251 16.33 -2.68 7.90
C HIS A 251 16.00 -1.95 9.19
N ILE A 252 14.72 -1.91 9.55
CA ILE A 252 14.22 -1.20 10.73
C ILE A 252 13.43 -2.14 11.64
N PRO A 253 13.24 -1.79 12.93
CA PRO A 253 12.29 -2.51 13.77
C PRO A 253 10.87 -2.52 13.19
N PRO A 254 10.02 -3.48 13.59
CA PRO A 254 8.62 -3.50 13.18
C PRO A 254 7.93 -2.16 13.49
N ILE A 255 7.10 -1.69 12.55
CA ILE A 255 6.34 -0.44 12.71
C ILE A 255 5.01 -0.77 13.38
N THR A 256 4.74 -0.15 14.53
CA THR A 256 3.44 -0.18 15.22
C THR A 256 2.85 1.23 15.24
N LEU A 257 1.52 1.36 15.32
CA LEU A 257 0.86 2.66 15.19
C LEU A 257 0.86 3.49 16.47
N LEU A 258 0.61 2.85 17.61
CA LEU A 258 0.57 3.51 18.92
C LEU A 258 1.74 3.05 19.78
N SER A 259 2.38 3.99 20.45
CA SER A 259 3.27 3.70 21.58
C SER A 259 2.48 3.41 22.86
N LYS A 260 3.15 2.87 23.88
CA LYS A 260 2.50 2.50 25.15
C LYS A 260 1.90 3.71 25.89
N ASP A 261 2.48 4.89 25.72
CA ASP A 261 2.03 6.15 26.33
C ASP A 261 0.82 6.77 25.63
N GLU A 262 0.55 6.40 24.37
CA GLU A 262 -0.66 6.84 23.64
C GLU A 262 -1.88 5.96 23.95
N MET A 263 -1.68 4.80 24.58
CA MET A 263 -2.75 3.87 24.93
C MET A 263 -3.53 4.33 26.16
N LEU A 264 -4.82 3.98 26.20
CA LEU A 264 -5.64 4.26 27.37
C LEU A 264 -5.22 3.37 28.55
N SER A 265 -5.35 3.89 29.77
CA SER A 265 -5.16 3.09 30.98
C SER A 265 -6.16 1.94 31.03
N ARG A 266 -5.86 0.89 31.80
CA ARG A 266 -6.75 -0.27 31.95
C ARG A 266 -8.16 0.13 32.36
N GLU A 267 -8.30 1.05 33.31
CA GLU A 267 -9.57 1.53 33.84
C GLU A 267 -10.37 2.28 32.76
N LYS A 268 -9.71 3.16 32.01
CA LYS A 268 -10.34 3.91 30.91
C LYS A 268 -10.75 2.98 29.77
N SER A 269 -9.90 2.03 29.40
CA SER A 269 -10.19 1.05 28.36
C SER A 269 -11.37 0.16 28.75
N ARG A 270 -11.37 -0.39 29.99
CA ARG A 270 -12.48 -1.21 30.49
C ARG A 270 -13.78 -0.42 30.58
N SER A 271 -13.73 0.81 31.07
CA SER A 271 -14.92 1.68 31.11
C SER A 271 -15.49 1.98 29.72
N ARG A 272 -14.64 2.32 28.74
CA ARG A 272 -15.10 2.59 27.35
C ARG A 272 -15.68 1.37 26.66
N LEU A 273 -15.14 0.19 26.97
CA LEU A 273 -15.61 -1.08 26.42
C LEU A 273 -16.73 -1.73 27.25
N ASN A 274 -17.23 -1.06 28.30
CA ASN A 274 -18.25 -1.57 29.20
C ASN A 274 -17.90 -2.94 29.84
N LEU A 275 -16.64 -3.10 30.23
CA LEU A 275 -16.08 -4.31 30.83
C LEU A 275 -15.95 -4.20 32.35
N PRO A 276 -16.20 -5.27 33.12
CA PRO A 276 -15.92 -5.28 34.55
C PRO A 276 -14.43 -5.13 34.87
N ILE A 277 -14.11 -4.42 35.95
CA ILE A 277 -12.71 -4.13 36.32
C ILE A 277 -11.95 -5.35 36.86
N ASP A 278 -12.65 -6.33 37.42
CA ASP A 278 -12.04 -7.52 38.06
C ASP A 278 -12.19 -8.80 37.22
N ALA A 279 -12.79 -8.73 36.03
CA ALA A 279 -12.97 -9.89 35.14
C ALA A 279 -11.73 -10.17 34.30
N ARG A 280 -11.60 -11.43 33.85
CA ARG A 280 -10.64 -11.79 32.80
C ARG A 280 -11.20 -11.39 31.45
N VAL A 281 -10.40 -10.74 30.62
CA VAL A 281 -10.84 -10.28 29.30
C VAL A 281 -9.93 -10.84 28.21
N THR A 282 -10.52 -11.55 27.26
CA THR A 282 -9.81 -12.05 26.07
C THR A 282 -10.22 -11.26 24.84
N TYR A 283 -9.24 -10.71 24.12
CA TYR A 283 -9.46 -10.07 22.83
C TYR A 283 -9.40 -11.09 21.69
N VAL A 284 -10.44 -11.18 20.86
CA VAL A 284 -10.52 -12.14 19.76
C VAL A 284 -10.58 -11.39 18.43
N GLN A 285 -9.64 -11.66 17.52
CA GLN A 285 -9.61 -11.07 16.17
C GLN A 285 -9.03 -12.03 15.14
N LEU A 286 -9.89 -12.84 14.51
CA LEU A 286 -9.50 -13.88 13.56
C LEU A 286 -9.60 -13.46 12.07
N GLY A 287 -9.68 -12.15 11.79
CA GLY A 287 -9.74 -11.61 10.43
C GLY A 287 -11.14 -11.68 9.80
N ALA A 288 -11.22 -11.71 8.46
CA ALA A 288 -12.47 -11.63 7.70
C ALA A 288 -13.27 -12.95 7.65
N GLY A 289 -13.26 -13.73 8.75
CA GLY A 289 -14.07 -14.94 8.88
C GLY A 289 -15.56 -14.61 8.97
N GLN A 290 -16.40 -15.47 8.40
CA GLN A 290 -17.85 -15.40 8.51
C GLN A 290 -18.30 -16.06 9.83
N ILE A 291 -18.83 -15.28 10.78
CA ILE A 291 -19.29 -15.80 12.09
C ILE A 291 -20.57 -16.63 12.01
N ASN A 292 -21.36 -16.42 10.96
CA ASN A 292 -22.63 -17.13 10.78
C ASN A 292 -22.45 -18.61 10.44
N ASP A 293 -21.21 -19.05 10.20
CA ASP A 293 -20.89 -20.46 10.10
C ASP A 293 -20.68 -21.04 11.52
N ILE A 294 -21.47 -22.06 11.86
CA ILE A 294 -21.43 -22.75 13.17
C ILE A 294 -20.07 -23.42 13.36
N ASP A 295 -19.42 -23.83 12.27
CA ASP A 295 -18.07 -24.40 12.28
C ASP A 295 -16.98 -23.33 12.16
N SER A 296 -17.33 -22.04 12.22
CA SER A 296 -16.34 -20.97 12.18
C SER A 296 -15.41 -21.01 13.39
N GLU A 297 -14.12 -20.82 13.13
CA GLU A 297 -13.08 -20.74 14.16
C GLU A 297 -13.43 -19.70 15.25
N ILE A 298 -14.14 -18.63 14.86
CA ILE A 298 -14.59 -17.59 15.77
C ILE A 298 -15.64 -18.13 16.74
N ARG A 299 -16.67 -18.84 16.25
CA ARG A 299 -17.72 -19.40 17.10
C ARG A 299 -17.16 -20.40 18.10
N LEU A 300 -16.33 -21.33 17.61
CA LEU A 300 -15.65 -22.32 18.46
C LEU A 300 -14.78 -21.68 19.55
N THR A 301 -14.04 -20.62 19.20
CA THR A 301 -13.22 -19.86 20.15
C THR A 301 -14.10 -19.19 21.21
N ILE A 302 -15.18 -18.52 20.79
CA ILE A 302 -16.08 -17.83 21.71
C ILE A 302 -16.74 -18.83 22.66
N ASP A 303 -17.32 -19.91 22.13
CA ASP A 303 -17.99 -20.93 22.93
C ASP A 303 -17.01 -21.56 23.94
N ALA A 304 -15.77 -21.86 23.54
CA ALA A 304 -14.73 -22.37 24.44
C ALA A 304 -14.38 -21.38 25.56
N LEU A 305 -14.24 -20.09 25.25
CA LEU A 305 -13.96 -19.05 26.25
C LEU A 305 -15.12 -18.82 27.21
N LEU A 306 -16.38 -18.93 26.73
CA LEU A 306 -17.58 -18.71 27.55
C LEU A 306 -17.82 -19.79 28.62
N HIS A 307 -17.16 -20.95 28.52
CA HIS A 307 -17.16 -21.98 29.58
C HIS A 307 -16.56 -21.47 30.90
N TYR A 308 -15.73 -20.42 30.86
CA TYR A 308 -15.21 -19.76 32.05
C TYR A 308 -16.18 -18.65 32.48
N PRO A 309 -16.79 -18.72 33.67
CA PRO A 309 -17.87 -17.80 34.07
C PRO A 309 -17.41 -16.35 34.26
N ASP A 310 -16.15 -16.14 34.61
CA ASP A 310 -15.51 -14.83 34.84
C ASP A 310 -14.79 -14.27 33.59
N MET A 311 -14.94 -14.93 32.43
CA MET A 311 -14.35 -14.50 31.17
C MET A 311 -15.31 -13.61 30.38
N HIS A 312 -14.81 -12.43 30.02
CA HIS A 312 -15.40 -11.53 29.04
C HIS A 312 -14.60 -11.58 27.73
N ILE A 313 -15.29 -11.40 26.62
CA ILE A 313 -14.70 -11.50 25.29
C ILE A 313 -14.92 -10.17 24.58
N VAL A 314 -13.85 -9.60 24.04
CA VAL A 314 -13.93 -8.46 23.12
C VAL A 314 -13.62 -8.95 21.73
N LEU A 315 -14.60 -8.90 20.84
CA LEU A 315 -14.51 -9.41 19.49
C LEU A 315 -14.23 -8.25 18.52
N GLY A 316 -13.03 -8.28 17.92
CA GLY A 316 -12.55 -7.26 16.99
C GLY A 316 -13.15 -7.42 15.60
N GLU A 317 -13.86 -6.40 15.14
CA GLU A 317 -14.45 -6.30 13.81
C GLU A 317 -13.58 -5.52 12.83
N SER A 318 -13.56 -5.96 11.57
CA SER A 318 -12.97 -5.15 10.51
C SER A 318 -13.87 -3.98 10.13
N MET A 319 -13.32 -2.77 10.04
CA MET A 319 -14.04 -1.63 9.46
C MET A 319 -14.36 -1.81 7.96
N LEU A 320 -13.68 -2.74 7.27
CA LEU A 320 -13.92 -3.04 5.85
C LEU A 320 -14.85 -4.24 5.63
N GLY A 321 -15.13 -5.01 6.68
CA GLY A 321 -15.95 -6.22 6.63
C GLY A 321 -17.42 -5.99 6.96
N GLU A 322 -18.20 -7.06 6.84
CA GLU A 322 -19.56 -7.11 7.37
C GLU A 322 -19.54 -7.00 8.91
N ARG A 323 -20.63 -6.47 9.47
CA ARG A 323 -20.80 -6.48 10.93
C ARG A 323 -21.09 -7.90 11.38
N LEU A 324 -20.52 -8.26 12.52
CA LEU A 324 -20.81 -9.50 13.18
C LEU A 324 -22.13 -9.35 13.92
N ASP A 325 -22.97 -10.37 13.84
CA ASP A 325 -24.19 -10.46 14.62
C ASP A 325 -24.00 -11.51 15.70
N PHE A 326 -23.75 -11.06 16.92
CA PHE A 326 -23.54 -11.92 18.08
C PHE A 326 -24.09 -11.25 19.33
N ASP A 327 -25.08 -11.86 19.96
CA ASP A 327 -25.71 -11.36 21.17
C ASP A 327 -25.39 -12.25 22.37
N HIS A 328 -24.64 -11.71 23.33
CA HIS A 328 -24.35 -12.34 24.61
C HIS A 328 -23.78 -11.30 25.60
N GLU A 329 -24.26 -11.29 26.84
CA GLU A 329 -23.90 -10.26 27.85
C GLU A 329 -22.39 -10.13 28.14
N ARG A 330 -21.63 -11.23 27.97
CA ARG A 330 -20.16 -11.29 28.16
C ARG A 330 -19.35 -11.09 26.87
N VAL A 331 -19.99 -10.88 25.73
CA VAL A 331 -19.33 -10.67 24.43
C VAL A 331 -19.56 -9.24 23.95
N HIS A 332 -18.48 -8.53 23.69
CA HIS A 332 -18.46 -7.10 23.38
C HIS A 332 -17.86 -6.91 21.98
N LEU A 333 -18.56 -6.23 21.08
CA LEU A 333 -18.05 -5.95 19.74
C LEU A 333 -17.18 -4.70 19.74
N LEU A 334 -15.99 -4.76 19.13
CA LEU A 334 -15.06 -3.64 19.00
C LEU A 334 -14.75 -3.38 17.53
N ARG A 335 -15.19 -2.23 17.01
CA ARG A 335 -14.95 -1.81 15.61
C ARG A 335 -14.10 -0.53 15.48
N ASP A 336 -13.60 -0.01 16.59
CA ASP A 336 -12.81 1.22 16.60
C ASP A 336 -11.46 1.04 15.91
N TYR A 337 -10.91 2.14 15.39
CA TYR A 337 -9.56 2.21 14.88
C TYR A 337 -8.79 3.40 15.49
N PRO A 338 -7.55 3.19 15.94
CA PRO A 338 -6.90 1.89 16.11
C PRO A 338 -7.41 1.16 17.35
N ASN A 339 -7.71 -0.13 17.22
CA ASN A 339 -8.12 -0.97 18.35
C ASN A 339 -7.02 -1.13 19.42
N SER A 340 -5.75 -0.95 19.03
CA SER A 340 -4.60 -0.99 19.92
C SER A 340 -4.63 0.03 21.05
N MET A 341 -5.46 1.08 20.92
CA MET A 341 -5.73 2.03 22.00
C MET A 341 -6.26 1.35 23.27
N TYR A 342 -6.93 0.20 23.14
CA TYR A 342 -7.60 -0.50 24.23
C TYR A 342 -6.83 -1.70 24.79
N PHE A 343 -5.64 -2.00 24.29
CA PHE A 343 -4.92 -3.23 24.63
C PHE A 343 -4.67 -3.44 26.14
N ASN A 344 -4.58 -2.36 26.92
CA ASN A 344 -4.47 -2.46 28.38
C ASN A 344 -5.74 -3.01 29.08
N ALA A 345 -6.88 -3.11 28.40
CA ALA A 345 -8.07 -3.78 28.94
C ALA A 345 -7.95 -5.31 28.96
N PHE A 346 -7.09 -5.87 28.10
CA PHE A 346 -7.07 -7.29 27.76
C PHE A 346 -6.01 -8.04 28.54
N ASP A 347 -6.37 -9.23 29.03
CA ASP A 347 -5.47 -10.12 29.76
C ASP A 347 -4.88 -11.21 28.84
N PHE A 348 -5.64 -11.57 27.80
CA PHE A 348 -5.27 -12.55 26.78
C PHE A 348 -5.72 -12.09 25.40
N ALA A 349 -5.17 -12.68 24.35
CA ALA A 349 -5.67 -12.52 23.00
C ALA A 349 -5.72 -13.83 22.20
N VAL A 350 -6.64 -13.91 21.25
CA VAL A 350 -6.72 -14.94 20.22
C VAL A 350 -6.79 -14.22 18.87
N GLN A 351 -5.79 -14.38 18.02
CA GLN A 351 -5.68 -13.58 16.80
C GLN A 351 -5.26 -14.40 15.57
N ALA A 352 -5.63 -13.92 14.39
CA ALA A 352 -4.97 -14.37 13.17
C ALA A 352 -3.50 -13.94 13.17
N GLY A 353 -2.60 -14.76 12.62
CA GLY A 353 -1.15 -14.52 12.56
C GLY A 353 -0.70 -13.44 11.56
N GLY A 354 -1.49 -12.39 11.33
CA GLY A 354 -1.12 -11.31 10.41
C GLY A 354 0.04 -10.47 10.94
N TYR A 355 0.95 -10.03 10.06
CA TYR A 355 2.21 -9.36 10.45
C TYR A 355 2.01 -8.22 11.47
N ASN A 356 1.10 -7.26 11.20
CA ASN A 356 0.90 -6.12 12.10
C ASN A 356 0.36 -6.55 13.47
N SER A 357 -0.69 -7.37 13.50
CA SER A 357 -1.35 -7.81 14.74
C SER A 357 -0.39 -8.65 15.60
N PHE A 358 0.40 -9.52 14.97
CA PHE A 358 1.46 -10.26 15.63
C PHE A 358 2.48 -9.34 16.32
N HIS A 359 2.99 -8.33 15.60
CA HIS A 359 3.94 -7.39 16.15
C HIS A 359 3.35 -6.48 17.23
N GLU A 360 2.09 -6.10 17.11
CA GLU A 360 1.34 -5.36 18.12
C GLU A 360 1.25 -6.13 19.44
N MET A 361 0.80 -7.40 19.38
CA MET A 361 0.69 -8.26 20.58
C MET A 361 2.06 -8.50 21.21
N ARG A 362 3.09 -8.77 20.39
CA ARG A 362 4.45 -8.98 20.87
C ARG A 362 5.03 -7.73 21.54
N ASN A 363 4.82 -6.55 20.96
CA ASN A 363 5.30 -5.29 21.53
C ASN A 363 4.62 -4.94 22.86
N MET A 364 3.33 -5.28 22.98
CA MET A 364 2.58 -5.07 24.21
C MET A 364 2.78 -6.16 25.27
N GLY A 365 3.26 -7.34 24.88
CA GLY A 365 3.48 -8.46 25.79
C GLY A 365 2.19 -9.13 26.24
N ILE A 366 1.14 -9.12 25.40
CA ILE A 366 -0.13 -9.79 25.69
C ILE A 366 0.02 -11.29 25.38
N PRO A 367 -0.25 -12.19 26.33
CA PRO A 367 -0.29 -13.62 26.04
C PRO A 367 -1.32 -13.92 24.95
N THR A 368 -0.83 -14.39 23.79
CA THR A 368 -1.64 -14.50 22.57
C THR A 368 -1.58 -15.89 21.97
N LEU A 369 -2.74 -16.45 21.66
CA LEU A 369 -2.91 -17.65 20.85
C LEU A 369 -3.10 -17.23 19.38
N PHE A 370 -2.19 -17.61 18.50
CA PHE A 370 -2.30 -17.30 17.07
C PHE A 370 -2.92 -18.45 16.30
N TYR A 371 -3.96 -18.16 15.52
CA TYR A 371 -4.55 -19.08 14.56
C TYR A 371 -4.00 -18.74 13.17
N PRO A 372 -3.15 -19.61 12.58
CA PRO A 372 -2.62 -19.37 11.25
C PRO A 372 -3.73 -19.52 10.22
N ASN A 373 -4.04 -18.44 9.51
CA ASN A 373 -4.92 -18.50 8.37
C ASN A 373 -4.12 -18.95 7.13
N MET A 374 -4.23 -20.25 6.85
CA MET A 374 -3.57 -20.93 5.73
C MET A 374 -4.04 -20.42 4.35
N ASN A 375 -5.20 -19.77 4.28
CA ASN A 375 -5.78 -19.22 3.06
C ASN A 375 -5.32 -17.78 2.76
N THR A 376 -4.44 -17.20 3.57
CA THR A 376 -3.90 -15.87 3.30
C THR A 376 -2.96 -15.88 2.09
N GLY A 377 -3.06 -14.86 1.25
CA GLY A 377 -2.32 -14.83 -0.02
C GLY A 377 -0.84 -14.47 0.10
N MET A 378 -0.45 -13.69 1.12
CA MET A 378 0.88 -13.06 1.17
C MET A 378 1.65 -13.24 2.49
N ASP A 379 0.99 -13.50 3.62
CA ASP A 379 1.63 -13.63 4.92
C ASP A 379 1.90 -15.12 5.18
N ASP A 380 3.13 -15.46 5.57
CA ASP A 380 3.41 -16.78 6.12
C ASP A 380 3.08 -16.75 7.61
N GLN A 381 2.00 -17.44 7.99
CA GLN A 381 1.49 -17.43 9.36
C GLN A 381 1.88 -18.70 10.14
N LEU A 382 2.64 -19.61 9.52
CA LEU A 382 3.05 -20.90 10.07
C LEU A 382 4.34 -20.85 10.90
#